data_AF-A0A0G0GL99-F1
#
_entry.id   AF-A0A0G0GL99-F1
#
_cell.length_a   1.000
_cell.length_b   1.000
_cell.length_c   1.000
_cell.angle_alpha   90.00
_cell.angle_beta   90.00
_cell.angle_gamma   90.00
#
_symmetry.space_group_name_H-M   'P 1'
#
loop_
_entity.id
_entity.type
_entity.pdbx_description
1 polymer ?
#
loop_
_entity_poly.entity_id
_entity_poly.type
_entity_poly.pdbx_seq_one_letter_code
_entity_poly.pdbx_strand_id
1 'polypeptide(L)'
;MTITIPLYVILFIYLAFLAVFLIFSLLNFYHIVVTGSFAMASFIMSFFIFSLTILTLYFTYQLLIDVNWQQTLLEFNTNFFQASPQF
;
A
#
# COMPACT_ATOMS: atom_id res chain seq x y z
N MET A 1 -2.35 29.92 -9.17
CA MET A 1 -2.02 29.32 -7.86
C MET A 1 -1.73 27.86 -8.10
N THR A 2 -0.60 27.34 -7.62
CA THR A 2 -0.26 25.94 -7.82
C THR A 2 -0.56 25.16 -6.55
N ILE A 3 -1.37 24.11 -6.65
CA ILE A 3 -1.64 23.19 -5.54
C ILE A 3 -0.77 21.96 -5.75
N THR A 4 0.12 21.68 -4.80
CA THR A 4 1.02 20.52 -4.84
C THR A 4 0.59 19.48 -3.81
N ILE A 5 0.54 18.21 -4.21
CA ILE A 5 0.29 17.09 -3.30
C ILE A 5 1.60 16.30 -3.15
N PRO A 6 2.20 16.31 -1.95
CA PRO A 6 3.41 15.55 -1.68
C PRO A 6 3.11 14.06 -1.53
N LEU A 7 4.10 13.23 -1.88
CA LEU A 7 3.99 11.78 -1.91
C LEU A 7 3.56 11.15 -0.57
N TYR A 8 3.99 11.73 0.57
CA TYR A 8 3.66 11.19 1.90
C TYR A 8 2.15 11.03 2.12
N VAL A 9 1.30 11.85 1.51
CA VAL A 9 -0.16 11.77 1.65
C VAL A 9 -0.67 10.41 1.18
N ILE A 10 -0.20 9.95 0.03
CA ILE A 10 -0.57 8.65 -0.55
C ILE A 10 0.08 7.52 0.25
N LEU A 11 1.33 7.69 0.70
CA LEU A 11 2.02 6.68 1.50
C LEU A 11 1.32 6.41 2.84
N PHE A 12 0.74 7.42 3.49
CA PHE A 12 -0.04 7.20 4.72
C PHE A 12 -1.35 6.45 4.47
N ILE A 13 -2.05 6.74 3.38
CA ILE A 13 -3.25 5.98 2.99
C ILE A 13 -2.88 4.52 2.72
N TYR A 14 -1.80 4.30 1.99
CA TYR A 14 -1.26 2.97 1.72
C TYR A 14 -0.83 2.25 3.01
N LEU A 15 -0.22 2.95 3.97
CA LEU A 15 0.13 2.40 5.28
C LEU A 15 -1.11 1.92 6.05
N ALA A 16 -2.19 2.69 6.04
CA ALA A 16 -3.45 2.28 6.68
C ALA A 16 -4.03 1.01 6.02
N PHE A 17 -4.00 0.93 4.69
CA PHE A 17 -4.36 -0.27 3.95
C PHE A 17 -3.49 -1.47 4.35
N LEU A 18 -2.18 -1.28 4.42
CA LEU A 18 -1.20 -2.31 4.76
C LEU A 18 -1.38 -2.80 6.20
N ALA A 19 -1.71 -1.91 7.15
CA ALA A 19 -2.04 -2.27 8.52
C ALA A 19 -3.29 -3.16 8.61
N VAL A 20 -4.36 -2.81 7.90
CA VAL A 20 -5.58 -3.63 7.83
C VAL A 20 -5.25 -4.99 7.22
N PHE A 21 -4.56 -5.00 6.08
CA PHE A 21 -4.12 -6.23 5.41
C PHE A 21 -3.30 -7.14 6.35
N LEU A 22 -2.35 -6.57 7.11
CA LEU A 22 -1.55 -7.31 8.09
C LEU A 22 -2.41 -7.94 9.18
N ILE A 23 -3.37 -7.20 9.75
CA ILE A 23 -4.30 -7.72 10.77
C ILE A 23 -5.09 -8.90 10.20
N PHE A 24 -5.65 -8.78 9.00
CA PHE A 24 -6.36 -9.88 8.35
C PHE A 24 -5.46 -11.09 8.09
N SER A 25 -4.21 -10.88 7.65
CA SER A 25 -3.25 -11.96 7.42
C SER A 25 -2.94 -12.71 8.73
N LEU A 26 -2.73 -11.99 9.83
CA LEU A 26 -2.50 -12.57 11.16
C LEU A 26 -3.72 -13.33 11.69
N LEU A 27 -4.93 -12.79 11.54
CA LEU A 27 -6.16 -13.47 11.96
C LEU A 27 -6.40 -14.77 11.19
N ASN A 28 -6.15 -14.77 9.87
CA ASN A 28 -6.24 -15.99 9.07
C ASN A 28 -5.24 -17.03 9.56
N PHE A 29 -3.98 -16.64 9.78
CA PHE A 29 -2.95 -17.53 10.30
C PHE A 29 -3.34 -18.11 11.67
N TYR A 30 -3.81 -17.26 12.58
CA TYR A 30 -4.32 -17.69 13.89
C TYR A 30 -5.45 -18.72 13.76
N HIS A 31 -6.42 -18.46 12.88
CA HIS A 31 -7.56 -19.37 12.67
C HIS A 31 -7.11 -20.75 12.17
N ILE A 32 -6.12 -20.81 11.28
CA ILE A 32 -5.58 -22.08 10.78
C ILE A 32 -4.91 -22.88 11.90
N VAL A 33 -4.13 -22.21 12.75
CA VAL A 33 -3.45 -22.86 13.90
C VAL A 33 -4.48 -23.39 14.89
N VAL A 34 -5.51 -22.61 15.22
CA VAL A 34 -6.53 -23.00 16.21
C VAL A 34 -7.47 -24.09 15.69
N THR A 35 -7.87 -24.02 14.42
CA THR A 35 -8.76 -25.04 13.84
C THR A 35 -8.07 -26.36 13.54
N GLY A 36 -6.73 -26.43 13.64
CA GLY A 36 -5.97 -27.64 13.37
C GLY A 36 -6.18 -28.16 11.94
N SER A 37 -6.56 -27.28 11.00
CA SER A 37 -6.82 -27.64 9.61
C SER A 37 -5.49 -27.85 8.87
N PHE A 38 -4.85 -28.99 9.15
CA PHE A 38 -3.61 -29.44 8.51
C PHE A 38 -3.86 -30.16 7.18
N ALA A 39 -5.03 -29.98 6.58
CA ALA A 39 -5.25 -30.43 5.21
C ALA A 39 -4.16 -29.81 4.33
N MET A 40 -3.45 -30.65 3.56
CA MET A 40 -2.31 -30.24 2.74
C MET A 40 -2.61 -28.99 1.90
N ALA A 41 -3.82 -28.91 1.33
CA ALA A 41 -4.28 -27.75 0.56
C ALA A 41 -4.39 -26.47 1.40
N SER A 42 -4.96 -26.55 2.61
CA SER A 42 -5.06 -25.40 3.52
C SER A 42 -3.68 -24.93 3.95
N PHE A 43 -2.77 -25.84 4.27
CA PHE A 43 -1.38 -25.49 4.62
C PHE A 43 -0.67 -24.77 3.48
N ILE A 44 -0.70 -25.33 2.26
CA ILE A 44 -0.04 -24.75 1.09
C ILE A 44 -0.57 -23.35 0.79
N MET A 45 -1.91 -23.17 0.76
CA MET A 45 -2.51 -21.86 0.52
C MET A 45 -2.10 -20.83 1.57
N SER A 46 -2.07 -21.24 2.83
CA SER A 46 -1.71 -20.36 3.96
C SER A 46 -0.23 -19.98 3.91
N PHE A 47 0.65 -20.93 3.58
CA PHE A 47 2.07 -20.70 3.37
C PHE A 47 2.31 -19.67 2.26
N PHE A 48 1.61 -19.79 1.13
CA PHE A 48 1.73 -18.82 0.03
C PHE A 48 1.20 -17.44 0.42
N ILE A 49 0.04 -17.34 1.05
CA ILE A 49 -0.51 -16.05 1.51
C ILE A 49 0.44 -15.38 2.50
N PHE A 50 0.99 -16.14 3.46
CA PHE A 50 1.95 -15.61 4.43
C PHE A 50 3.25 -15.18 3.76
N SER A 51 3.79 -15.99 2.86
CA SER A 51 5.01 -15.66 2.10
C SER A 51 4.82 -14.40 1.26
N LEU A 52 3.69 -14.28 0.56
CA LEU A 52 3.34 -13.09 -0.22
C LEU A 52 3.14 -11.87 0.67
N THR A 53 2.58 -12.03 1.87
CA THR A 53 2.47 -10.95 2.86
C THR A 53 3.86 -10.44 3.24
N ILE A 54 4.78 -11.34 3.61
CA ILE A 54 6.17 -10.99 3.96
C ILE A 54 6.87 -10.30 2.77
N LEU A 55 6.76 -10.87 1.57
CA LEU A 55 7.39 -10.29 0.37
C LEU A 55 6.84 -8.91 0.06
N THR A 56 5.53 -8.69 0.22
CA THR A 56 4.91 -7.37 0.05
C THR A 56 5.52 -6.37 1.03
N LEU A 57 5.62 -6.71 2.32
CA LEU A 57 6.23 -5.83 3.33
C LEU A 57 7.70 -5.53 3.01
N TYR A 58 8.46 -6.56 2.64
CA TYR A 58 9.87 -6.45 2.31
C TYR A 58 10.10 -5.56 1.08
N PHE A 59 9.39 -5.81 -0.02
CA PHE A 59 9.53 -5.00 -1.23
C PHE A 59 9.03 -3.58 -1.02
N THR A 60 7.95 -3.37 -0.26
CA THR A 60 7.51 -2.03 0.15
C THR A 60 8.62 -1.29 0.91
N TYR A 61 9.29 -1.94 1.86
CA TYR A 61 10.42 -1.34 2.56
C TYR A 61 11.58 -1.01 1.62
N GLN A 62 11.99 -1.95 0.76
CA GLN A 62 13.08 -1.75 -0.20
C GLN A 62 12.78 -0.62 -1.19
N LEU A 63 11.54 -0.52 -1.66
CA LEU A 63 11.13 0.55 -2.57
C LEU A 63 11.05 1.93 -1.89
N LEU A 64 10.92 2.00 -0.57
CA LEU A 64 10.76 3.25 0.16
C LEU A 64 12.04 3.77 0.82
N ILE A 65 13.12 2.96 0.90
CA ILE A 65 14.31 3.30 1.69
C ILE A 65 15.03 4.57 1.21
N ASP A 66 15.11 4.77 -0.11
CA ASP A 66 15.79 5.91 -0.73
C ASP A 66 14.80 6.93 -1.36
N VAL A 67 13.51 6.75 -1.10
CA VAL A 67 12.46 7.63 -1.64
C VAL A 67 12.36 8.90 -0.81
N ASN A 68 12.37 10.07 -1.46
CA ASN A 68 12.03 11.32 -0.78
C ASN A 68 10.51 11.43 -0.60
N TRP A 69 10.03 11.41 0.65
CA TRP A 69 8.60 11.46 0.99
C TRP A 69 7.96 12.83 0.72
N GLN A 70 8.78 13.89 0.68
CA GLN A 70 8.34 15.26 0.40
C GLN A 70 8.28 15.57 -1.10
N GLN A 71 8.67 14.63 -1.97
CA GLN A 71 8.60 14.85 -3.41
C GLN A 71 7.15 15.09 -3.84
N THR A 72 6.94 16.08 -4.70
CA THR A 72 5.63 16.40 -5.26
C THR A 72 5.22 15.30 -6.24
N LEU A 73 4.09 14.64 -5.97
CA LEU A 73 3.55 13.62 -6.88
C LEU A 73 2.58 14.23 -7.89
N LEU A 74 1.75 15.16 -7.44
CA LEU A 74 0.78 15.85 -8.29
C LEU A 74 0.94 17.36 -8.15
N GLU A 75 1.04 18.03 -9.28
CA GLU A 75 1.05 19.49 -9.38
C GLU A 75 -0.18 19.93 -10.18
N PHE A 76 -1.12 20.58 -9.50
CA PHE A 76 -2.31 21.17 -10.13
C PHE A 76 -2.06 22.65 -10.39
N ASN A 77 -1.88 23.01 -11.67
CA ASN A 77 -1.77 24.40 -12.10
C ASN A 77 -3.15 24.97 -12.45
N THR A 78 -3.61 25.96 -11.70
CA THR A 78 -4.92 26.60 -11.94
C THR A 78 -4.96 27.47 -13.21
N ASN A 79 -3.82 27.76 -13.84
CA ASN A 79 -3.73 28.59 -15.05
C ASN A 79 -4.36 27.90 -16.27
N PHE A 80 -4.59 26.59 -16.22
CA PHE A 80 -5.35 25.84 -17.23
C PHE A 80 -6.76 26.43 -17.46
N PHE A 81 -7.39 26.99 -16.42
CA PHE A 81 -8.71 27.62 -16.52
C PHE A 81 -8.69 29.11 -16.92
N GLN A 82 -7.52 29.73 -16.99
CA GLN A 82 -7.36 31.14 -17.39
C GLN A 82 -7.02 31.31 -18.87
N ALA A 83 -6.72 30.23 -19.59
CA ALA A 83 -6.57 30.24 -21.04
C ALA A 83 -7.95 30.25 -21.74
N SER A 84 -8.81 31.22 -21.43
CA SER A 84 -9.93 31.55 -22.30
C SER A 84 -9.37 32.26 -23.54
N PRO A 85 -9.72 31.83 -24.77
CA PRO A 85 -9.25 32.51 -25.97
C PRO A 85 -9.76 33.95 -25.95
N GLN A 86 -8.82 34.89 -25.96
CA GLN A 86 -9.10 36.30 -26.23
C GLN A 86 -9.48 36.38 -27.72
N PHE A 87 -10.79 36.40 -28.01
CA PHE A 87 -11.33 36.78 -29.32
C PHE A 87 -11.38 38.31 -29.43
#